data_AF-A0A4Q5Y7F5-F1
#
_entry.id   AF-A0A4Q5Y7F5-F1
#
_cell.length_a   1.000
_cell.length_b   1.000
_cell.length_c   1.000
_cell.angle_alpha   90.00
_cell.angle_beta   90.00
_cell.angle_gamma   90.00
#
_symmetry.space_group_name_H-M   'P 1'
#
loop_
_entity.id
_entity.type
_entity.pdbx_description
1 polymer ?
#
loop_
_entity_poly.entity_id
_entity_poly.type
_entity_poly.pdbx_seq_one_letter_code
_entity_poly.pdbx_strand_id
1 'polypeptide(L)'
;VSTINAYGLPTLSNPTTLNNPNIRPVTVQTIEGGAELQFLDSRLGLDVNYYSRRTRNDILSPPISAATGFNAGRRNLGLVTNKGWEISLNGTPIKKENFSWDVNYNSGYNQSKIVELAEGIDVLTLGSAIGGPTIINAVGLPYSTVRANVMKRDASGTLVYNAATGYEVQELRDLGVGNPPTQMGLGNNFRYKRFSLTIDLDSKFGAVGYSNLIQYATRFGHTPATLPGREGGLTVTGVTATGAPFTKLWPVVDLDTYYNNFGSAYPGQFVYSTDFVKLRRAVLRYNLPTNALKFMRVQQASIGVTGLNLAILYQDKRVKEAGIDPEIQETTGNAQGSQGVMAPRTRNVGFNLNLRF
;
A
#
# COMPACT_ATOMS: atom_id res chain seq x y z
N VAL A 1 9.48 -37.10 -2.23
CA VAL A 1 8.67 -37.45 -1.03
C VAL A 1 7.42 -38.15 -1.53
N SER A 2 7.12 -39.36 -1.03
CA SER A 2 5.97 -40.15 -1.47
C SER A 2 4.68 -39.52 -0.95
N THR A 3 3.79 -39.10 -1.84
CA THR A 3 2.43 -38.69 -1.51
C THR A 3 1.44 -39.66 -2.15
N ILE A 4 0.31 -39.91 -1.52
CA ILE A 4 -0.72 -40.81 -2.03
C ILE A 4 -1.72 -39.97 -2.84
N ASN A 5 -2.09 -40.39 -4.06
CA ASN A 5 -3.08 -39.66 -4.87
C ASN A 5 -4.52 -39.89 -4.38
N ALA A 6 -5.50 -39.24 -5.03
CA ALA A 6 -6.92 -39.37 -4.72
C ALA A 6 -7.48 -40.81 -4.83
N TYR A 7 -6.72 -41.76 -5.38
CA TYR A 7 -7.08 -43.17 -5.53
C TYR A 7 -6.29 -44.11 -4.59
N GLY A 8 -5.55 -43.58 -3.62
CA GLY A 8 -4.80 -44.42 -2.69
C GLY A 8 -3.49 -44.98 -3.24
N LEU A 9 -3.04 -44.53 -4.41
CA LEU A 9 -1.80 -45.02 -5.05
C LEU A 9 -0.58 -44.16 -4.64
N PRO A 10 0.57 -44.78 -4.32
CA PRO A 10 1.81 -44.05 -4.09
C PRO A 10 2.22 -43.29 -5.35
N THR A 11 2.49 -42.00 -5.21
CA THR A 11 3.05 -41.17 -6.27
C THR A 11 4.43 -40.68 -5.87
N LEU A 12 5.36 -40.74 -6.82
CA LEU A 12 6.67 -40.13 -6.72
C LEU A 12 6.64 -38.82 -7.50
N SER A 13 6.80 -37.70 -6.81
CA SER A 13 7.01 -36.41 -7.45
C SER A 13 8.50 -36.05 -7.42
N ASN A 14 9.01 -35.58 -8.56
CA ASN A 14 10.30 -34.90 -8.57
C ASN A 14 10.15 -33.53 -7.89
N PRO A 15 11.14 -33.10 -7.09
CA PRO A 15 11.16 -31.74 -6.57
C PRO A 15 11.04 -30.75 -7.72
N THR A 16 10.11 -29.80 -7.63
CA THR A 16 9.92 -28.77 -8.66
C THR A 16 10.90 -27.60 -8.53
N THR A 17 11.70 -27.60 -7.45
CA THR A 17 12.71 -26.59 -7.15
C THR A 17 14.11 -27.21 -7.19
N LEU A 18 14.98 -26.66 -8.01
CA LEU A 18 16.40 -27.01 -8.07
C LEU A 18 17.11 -26.51 -6.81
N ASN A 19 17.69 -27.44 -6.05
CA ASN A 19 18.54 -27.11 -4.91
C ASN A 19 19.91 -26.61 -5.39
N ASN A 20 20.45 -25.64 -4.66
CA ASN A 20 21.75 -25.06 -4.98
C ASN A 20 22.71 -25.28 -3.80
N PRO A 21 23.77 -26.08 -3.96
CA PRO A 21 24.73 -26.34 -2.90
C PRO A 21 25.63 -25.12 -2.61
N ASN A 22 25.67 -24.12 -3.50
CA ASN A 22 26.51 -22.93 -3.38
C ASN A 22 25.81 -21.75 -2.69
N ILE A 23 24.73 -22.02 -1.94
CA ILE A 23 24.01 -20.97 -1.20
C ILE A 23 24.91 -20.39 -0.11
N ARG A 24 24.98 -19.06 -0.09
CA ARG A 24 25.64 -18.25 0.93
C ARG A 24 24.61 -17.70 1.92
N PRO A 25 25.00 -17.36 3.16
CA PRO A 25 24.09 -16.71 4.09
C PRO A 25 23.69 -15.31 3.61
N VAL A 26 22.45 -14.91 3.91
CA VAL A 26 21.99 -13.52 3.73
C VAL A 26 22.82 -12.61 4.62
N THR A 27 23.35 -11.53 4.04
CA THR A 27 24.16 -10.55 4.79
C THR A 27 23.44 -9.22 4.80
N VAL A 28 23.17 -8.70 6.00
CA VAL A 28 22.60 -7.36 6.20
C VAL A 28 23.67 -6.49 6.84
N GLN A 29 24.02 -5.40 6.17
CA GLN A 29 24.92 -4.37 6.69
C GLN A 29 24.15 -3.07 6.82
N THR A 30 24.11 -2.49 8.02
CA THR A 30 23.49 -1.18 8.23
C THR A 30 24.51 -0.23 8.84
N ILE A 31 24.57 0.98 8.27
CA ILE A 31 25.27 2.11 8.86
C ILE A 31 24.20 3.09 9.30
N GLU A 32 24.23 3.48 10.56
CA GLU A 32 23.25 4.37 11.17
C GLU A 32 23.99 5.52 11.87
N GLY A 33 23.38 6.69 11.86
CA GLY A 33 23.87 7.86 12.57
C GLY A 33 22.69 8.67 13.04
N GLY A 34 22.71 9.10 14.30
CA GLY A 34 21.60 9.76 14.93
C GLY A 34 22.02 10.88 15.86
N ALA A 35 21.10 11.78 16.14
CA ALA A 35 21.25 12.83 17.13
C ALA A 35 19.97 12.96 17.94
N GLU A 36 20.12 13.03 19.26
CA GLU A 36 19.05 13.33 20.20
C GLU A 36 19.36 14.66 20.89
N LEU A 37 18.40 15.58 20.85
CA LEU A 37 18.53 16.93 21.40
C LEU A 37 17.33 17.22 22.29
N GLN A 38 17.59 17.78 23.47
CA GLN A 38 16.57 18.12 24.44
C GLN A 38 16.79 19.53 24.98
N PHE A 39 15.72 20.33 24.99
CA PHE A 39 15.75 21.74 25.37
C PHE A 39 14.65 22.07 26.36
N LEU A 40 14.78 23.24 27.00
CA LEU A 40 13.74 23.88 27.82
C LEU A 40 13.24 22.97 28.95
N ASP A 41 14.16 22.41 29.75
CA ASP A 41 13.83 21.45 30.82
C ASP A 41 13.00 20.26 30.31
N SER A 42 13.45 19.67 29.21
CA SER A 42 12.78 18.54 28.55
C SER A 42 11.40 18.85 27.94
N ARG A 43 11.08 20.12 27.70
CA ARG A 43 9.82 20.52 27.05
C ARG A 43 9.85 20.46 25.53
N LEU A 44 11.03 20.39 24.91
CA LEU A 44 11.20 20.22 23.48
C LEU A 44 12.28 19.16 23.26
N GLY A 45 11.94 18.09 22.54
CA GLY A 45 12.85 17.02 22.16
C GLY A 45 12.82 16.81 20.65
N LEU A 46 13.99 16.57 20.08
CA LEU A 46 14.19 16.19 18.68
C LEU A 46 15.09 14.97 18.64
N ASP A 47 14.61 13.90 18.02
CA ASP A 47 15.37 12.71 17.67
C ASP A 47 15.40 12.60 16.14
N VAL A 48 16.59 12.47 15.57
CA VAL A 48 16.79 12.30 14.13
C VAL A 48 17.76 11.16 13.92
N ASN A 49 17.33 10.13 13.19
CA ASN A 49 18.16 9.02 12.77
C ASN A 49 18.21 8.93 11.25
N TYR A 50 19.41 8.78 10.71
CA TYR A 50 19.64 8.39 9.33
C TYR A 50 20.20 6.98 9.29
N TYR A 51 19.68 6.17 8.37
CA TYR A 51 20.22 4.83 8.13
C TYR A 51 20.47 4.58 6.65
N SER A 52 21.48 3.75 6.39
CA SER A 52 21.77 3.15 5.10
C SER A 52 22.01 1.66 5.27
N ARG A 53 21.00 0.87 4.90
CA ARG A 53 20.99 -0.58 4.98
C ARG A 53 21.23 -1.20 3.61
N ARG A 54 22.06 -2.25 3.57
CA ARG A 54 22.34 -3.08 2.39
C ARG A 54 22.06 -4.54 2.74
N THR A 55 21.13 -5.16 2.04
CA THR A 55 20.84 -6.59 2.14
C THR A 55 21.41 -7.28 0.90
N ARG A 56 22.33 -8.22 1.10
CA ARG A 56 22.98 -9.00 0.05
C ARG A 56 22.67 -10.48 0.19
N ASN A 57 22.73 -11.18 -0.93
CA ASN A 57 22.62 -12.64 -0.98
C ASN A 57 21.29 -13.16 -0.44
N ASP A 58 20.18 -12.43 -0.61
CA ASP A 58 18.88 -12.90 -0.15
C ASP A 58 18.53 -14.24 -0.84
N ILE A 59 17.95 -15.19 -0.13
CA ILE A 59 17.75 -16.55 -0.68
C ILE A 59 16.32 -16.67 -1.16
N LEU A 60 16.08 -16.47 -2.47
CA LEU A 60 14.77 -16.75 -3.08
C LEU A 60 14.88 -17.88 -4.11
N SER A 61 13.72 -18.31 -4.61
CA SER A 61 13.59 -19.36 -5.63
C SER A 61 12.98 -18.78 -6.90
N PRO A 62 13.72 -17.98 -7.69
CA PRO A 62 13.22 -17.41 -8.93
C PRO A 62 12.86 -18.53 -9.93
N PRO A 63 11.92 -18.26 -10.86
CA PRO A 63 11.64 -19.20 -11.94
C PRO A 63 12.89 -19.40 -12.79
N ILE A 64 13.11 -20.64 -13.22
CA ILE A 64 14.19 -21.03 -14.14
C ILE A 64 13.61 -21.69 -15.39
N SER A 65 14.42 -21.82 -16.45
CA SER A 65 13.96 -22.43 -17.70
C SER A 65 13.38 -23.82 -17.46
N ALA A 66 12.16 -24.07 -17.92
CA ALA A 66 11.52 -25.38 -17.82
C ALA A 66 12.33 -26.50 -18.51
N ALA A 67 13.22 -26.14 -19.45
CA ALA A 67 14.15 -27.07 -20.09
C ALA A 67 15.10 -27.77 -19.09
N THR A 68 15.31 -27.21 -17.88
CA THR A 68 16.13 -27.84 -16.84
C THR A 68 15.38 -28.94 -16.07
N GLY A 69 14.09 -29.17 -16.35
CA GLY A 69 13.24 -30.11 -15.61
C GLY A 69 12.75 -29.62 -14.25
N PHE A 70 12.95 -28.33 -13.96
CA PHE A 70 12.53 -27.66 -12.71
C PHE A 70 11.81 -26.35 -13.04
N ASN A 71 10.93 -25.91 -12.14
CA ASN A 71 10.17 -24.66 -12.31
C ASN A 71 10.86 -23.46 -11.64
N ALA A 72 11.67 -23.71 -10.60
CA ALA A 72 12.38 -22.69 -9.85
C ALA A 72 13.73 -23.22 -9.36
N GLY A 73 14.66 -22.34 -8.97
CA GLY A 73 15.93 -22.76 -8.37
C GLY A 73 16.37 -21.85 -7.25
N ARG A 74 16.78 -22.40 -6.10
CA ARG A 74 17.27 -21.60 -4.97
C ARG A 74 18.55 -20.88 -5.37
N ARG A 75 18.60 -19.55 -5.24
CA ARG A 75 19.81 -18.76 -5.51
C ARG A 75 19.91 -17.61 -4.52
N ASN A 76 21.14 -17.23 -4.21
CA ASN A 76 21.38 -15.93 -3.61
C ASN A 76 21.07 -14.86 -4.65
N LEU A 77 20.20 -13.94 -4.28
CA LEU A 77 19.72 -12.86 -5.09
C LEU A 77 20.29 -11.57 -4.54
N GLY A 78 21.12 -10.97 -5.37
CA GLY A 78 21.16 -9.53 -5.53
C GLY A 78 21.58 -8.71 -4.33
N LEU A 79 21.31 -7.43 -4.48
CA LEU A 79 21.59 -6.37 -3.52
C LEU A 79 20.38 -5.44 -3.49
N VAL A 80 19.77 -5.33 -2.31
CA VAL A 80 18.73 -4.33 -2.03
C VAL A 80 19.30 -3.30 -1.08
N THR A 81 19.05 -2.02 -1.36
CA THR A 81 19.44 -0.93 -0.47
C THR A 81 18.21 -0.21 0.05
N ASN A 82 18.22 0.11 1.34
CA ASN A 82 17.22 0.93 2.02
C ASN A 82 17.93 2.09 2.67
N LYS A 83 17.55 3.32 2.33
CA LYS A 83 18.10 4.53 2.94
C LYS A 83 16.95 5.37 3.45
N GLY A 84 17.11 5.93 4.64
CA GLY A 84 15.98 6.61 5.24
C GLY A 84 16.32 7.53 6.38
N TRP A 85 15.34 8.35 6.69
CA TRP A 85 15.33 9.25 7.84
C TRP A 85 14.18 8.86 8.75
N GLU A 86 14.42 8.86 10.04
CA GLU A 86 13.42 8.76 11.08
C GLU A 86 13.55 9.99 11.97
N ILE A 87 12.45 10.73 12.12
CA ILE A 87 12.41 11.99 12.84
C ILE A 87 11.30 11.90 13.85
N SER A 88 11.61 12.23 15.11
CA SER A 88 10.62 12.40 16.17
C SER A 88 10.80 13.79 16.80
N LEU A 89 9.70 14.52 16.91
CA LEU A 89 9.63 15.82 17.54
C LEU A 89 8.57 15.76 18.63
N ASN A 90 8.98 15.97 19.88
CA ASN A 90 8.08 16.04 21.02
C ASN A 90 8.13 17.43 21.65
N GLY A 91 6.97 17.95 22.03
CA GLY A 91 6.86 19.26 22.63
C GLY A 91 5.79 19.30 23.72
N THR A 92 6.01 20.11 24.75
CA THR A 92 4.97 20.53 25.69
C THR A 92 4.81 22.04 25.61
N PRO A 93 4.10 22.59 24.60
CA PRO A 93 4.00 24.04 24.39
C PRO A 93 3.39 24.77 25.60
N ILE A 94 2.44 24.13 26.30
CA ILE A 94 1.80 24.70 27.48
C ILE A 94 1.90 23.71 28.65
N LYS A 95 2.47 24.17 29.77
CA LYS A 95 2.54 23.43 31.04
C LYS A 95 2.17 24.38 32.19
N LYS A 96 0.93 24.30 32.66
CA LYS A 96 0.38 25.06 33.79
C LYS A 96 -0.21 24.05 34.80
N GLU A 97 -0.49 24.52 36.01
CA GLU A 97 -1.06 23.68 37.09
C GLU A 97 -2.32 22.90 36.66
N ASN A 98 -3.26 23.60 35.99
CA ASN A 98 -4.55 23.02 35.61
C ASN A 98 -4.66 22.64 34.14
N PHE A 99 -3.64 22.93 33.33
CA PHE A 99 -3.68 22.68 31.89
C PHE A 99 -2.31 22.30 31.34
N SER A 100 -2.25 21.21 30.58
CA SER A 100 -1.09 20.86 29.78
C SER A 100 -1.48 20.48 28.37
N TRP A 101 -0.60 20.77 27.43
CA TRP A 101 -0.70 20.32 26.05
C TRP A 101 0.63 19.72 25.65
N ASP A 102 0.60 18.45 25.27
CA ASP A 102 1.72 17.73 24.69
C ASP A 102 1.43 17.48 23.21
N VAL A 103 2.45 17.66 22.37
CA VAL A 103 2.44 17.40 20.93
C VAL A 103 3.55 16.39 20.63
N ASN A 104 3.23 15.37 19.85
CA ASN A 104 4.20 14.39 19.37
C ASN A 104 4.06 14.24 17.87
N TYR A 105 5.11 14.53 17.13
CA TYR A 105 5.19 14.32 15.70
C TYR A 105 6.26 13.28 15.41
N ASN A 106 5.97 12.31 14.55
CA ASN A 106 6.96 11.38 14.03
C ASN A 106 6.84 11.29 12.51
N SER A 107 7.96 11.07 11.85
CA SER A 107 8.02 10.82 10.41
C SER A 107 9.12 9.83 10.08
N GLY A 108 8.80 8.86 9.25
CA GLY A 108 9.76 7.97 8.61
C GLY A 108 9.73 8.16 7.11
N TYR A 109 10.90 8.23 6.49
CA TYR A 109 11.08 8.12 5.04
C TYR A 109 12.03 6.97 4.73
N ASN A 110 11.62 6.01 3.91
CA ASN A 110 12.44 4.89 3.46
C ASN A 110 12.43 4.80 1.93
N GLN A 111 13.61 5.01 1.33
CA GLN A 111 13.84 4.79 -0.08
C GLN A 111 14.49 3.43 -0.29
N SER A 112 13.73 2.49 -0.85
CA SER A 112 14.25 1.20 -1.30
C SER A 112 14.74 1.28 -2.74
N LYS A 113 15.74 0.48 -3.08
CA LYS A 113 16.21 0.28 -4.46
C LYS A 113 16.75 -1.12 -4.65
N ILE A 114 16.31 -1.78 -5.72
CA ILE A 114 16.91 -3.00 -6.22
C ILE A 114 18.17 -2.61 -7.01
N VAL A 115 19.34 -2.93 -6.47
CA VAL A 115 20.62 -2.60 -7.12
C VAL A 115 21.08 -3.73 -8.02
N GLU A 116 20.81 -4.97 -7.62
CA GLU A 116 21.24 -6.18 -8.32
C GLU A 116 20.22 -7.28 -8.04
N LEU A 117 20.03 -8.19 -9.00
CA LEU A 117 19.29 -9.45 -8.90
C LEU A 117 20.24 -10.59 -9.30
N ALA A 118 19.77 -11.85 -9.35
CA ALA A 118 20.66 -12.94 -9.79
C ALA A 118 21.10 -12.72 -11.23
N GLU A 119 22.28 -13.23 -11.55
CA GLU A 119 22.83 -13.23 -12.91
C GLU A 119 21.80 -13.71 -13.94
N GLY A 120 21.60 -12.90 -14.98
CA GLY A 120 20.63 -13.16 -16.05
C GLY A 120 19.17 -12.81 -15.70
N ILE A 121 18.90 -12.19 -14.55
CA ILE A 121 17.56 -11.76 -14.14
C ILE A 121 17.54 -10.24 -13.95
N ASP A 122 16.87 -9.50 -14.83
CA ASP A 122 16.69 -8.05 -14.66
C ASP A 122 15.37 -7.69 -13.96
N VAL A 123 14.40 -8.61 -13.98
CA VAL A 123 13.07 -8.46 -13.39
C VAL A 123 12.66 -9.75 -12.69
N LEU A 124 12.27 -9.63 -11.43
CA LEU A 124 11.71 -10.70 -10.62
C LEU A 124 10.26 -10.35 -10.25
N THR A 125 9.31 -11.18 -10.67
CA THR A 125 7.92 -11.05 -10.23
C THR A 125 7.76 -11.62 -8.81
N LEU A 126 7.33 -10.78 -7.88
CA LEU A 126 7.03 -11.15 -6.49
C LEU A 126 5.63 -11.74 -6.35
N GLY A 127 4.69 -11.31 -7.19
CA GLY A 127 3.32 -11.81 -7.21
C GLY A 127 2.48 -11.14 -8.28
N SER A 128 1.30 -11.68 -8.51
CA SER A 128 0.32 -11.16 -9.46
C SER A 128 -0.98 -10.87 -8.73
N ALA A 129 -1.50 -9.66 -8.90
CA ALA A 129 -2.82 -9.30 -8.42
C ALA A 129 -3.90 -9.95 -9.29
N ILE A 130 -5.04 -10.27 -8.69
CA ILE A 130 -6.21 -10.72 -9.44
C ILE A 130 -6.62 -9.59 -10.40
N GLY A 131 -6.73 -9.90 -11.70
CA GLY A 131 -7.10 -8.90 -12.71
C GLY A 131 -5.93 -8.27 -13.48
N GLY A 132 -4.69 -8.71 -13.24
CA GLY A 132 -3.60 -8.54 -14.22
C GLY A 132 -2.34 -7.79 -13.78
N PRO A 133 -2.36 -6.85 -12.82
CA PRO A 133 -1.12 -6.23 -12.37
C PRO A 133 -0.16 -7.23 -11.76
N THR A 134 1.13 -6.94 -11.90
CA THR A 134 2.22 -7.71 -11.29
C THR A 134 2.98 -6.81 -10.33
N ILE A 135 3.44 -7.40 -9.24
CA ILE A 135 4.31 -6.75 -8.29
C ILE A 135 5.70 -7.31 -8.55
N ILE A 136 6.65 -6.43 -8.82
CA ILE A 136 7.98 -6.81 -9.28
C ILE A 136 9.09 -6.17 -8.45
N ASN A 137 10.26 -6.78 -8.51
CA ASN A 137 11.54 -6.19 -8.23
C ASN A 137 12.33 -6.14 -9.54
N ALA A 138 12.79 -4.97 -9.97
CA ALA A 138 13.62 -4.83 -11.15
C ALA A 138 14.81 -3.92 -10.87
N VAL A 139 15.96 -4.22 -11.47
CA VAL A 139 17.19 -3.45 -11.28
C VAL A 139 16.94 -1.97 -11.58
N GLY A 140 17.31 -1.11 -10.63
CA GLY A 140 17.10 0.33 -10.72
C GLY A 140 15.80 0.85 -10.11
N LEU A 141 14.80 -0.01 -9.90
CA LEU A 141 13.49 0.38 -9.36
C LEU A 141 13.38 0.18 -7.83
N PRO A 142 12.40 0.83 -7.18
CA PRO A 142 12.05 0.53 -5.80
C PRO A 142 11.60 -0.93 -5.60
N TYR A 143 11.77 -1.42 -4.38
CA TYR A 143 11.25 -2.73 -3.99
C TYR A 143 9.72 -2.74 -4.07
N SER A 144 9.12 -3.81 -4.59
CA SER A 144 7.66 -3.97 -4.73
C SER A 144 7.03 -2.92 -5.65
N THR A 145 7.57 -2.78 -6.86
CA THR A 145 7.01 -1.90 -7.90
C THR A 145 5.78 -2.55 -8.54
N VAL A 146 4.69 -1.79 -8.66
CA VAL A 146 3.45 -2.20 -9.33
C VAL A 146 3.60 -1.97 -10.83
N ARG A 147 3.50 -3.03 -11.62
CA ARG A 147 3.58 -3.02 -13.08
C ARG A 147 2.28 -3.54 -13.69
N ALA A 148 1.70 -2.81 -14.63
CA ALA A 148 0.45 -3.18 -15.28
C ALA A 148 0.34 -2.63 -16.71
N ASN A 149 -0.54 -3.23 -17.51
CA ASN A 149 -0.89 -2.70 -18.83
C ASN A 149 -1.74 -1.43 -18.68
N VAL A 150 -1.37 -0.39 -19.42
CA VAL A 150 -2.11 0.86 -19.61
C VAL A 150 -2.47 1.04 -21.08
N MET A 151 -3.38 1.97 -21.36
CA MET A 151 -3.68 2.38 -22.74
C MET A 151 -2.52 3.25 -23.25
N LYS A 152 -1.89 2.84 -24.36
CA LYS A 152 -0.75 3.53 -24.96
C LYS A 152 -1.17 4.91 -25.46
N ARG A 153 -0.29 5.88 -25.24
CA ARG A 153 -0.39 7.23 -25.79
C ARG A 153 0.83 7.51 -26.67
N ASP A 154 0.65 8.31 -27.70
CA ASP A 154 1.75 8.82 -28.51
C ASP A 154 2.52 9.95 -27.77
N ALA A 155 3.53 10.52 -28.41
CA ALA A 155 4.32 11.61 -27.84
C ALA A 155 3.50 12.89 -27.54
N SER A 156 2.34 13.07 -28.19
CA SER A 156 1.41 14.18 -27.93
C SER A 156 0.45 13.92 -26.76
N GLY A 157 0.44 12.69 -26.24
CA GLY A 157 -0.51 12.24 -25.22
C GLY A 157 -1.83 11.70 -25.79
N THR A 158 -1.94 11.54 -27.12
CA THR A 158 -3.14 11.03 -27.80
C THR A 158 -3.20 9.50 -27.73
N LEU A 159 -4.39 8.92 -27.50
CA LEU A 159 -4.56 7.47 -27.42
C LEU A 159 -4.25 6.77 -28.74
N VAL A 160 -3.53 5.65 -28.66
CA VAL A 160 -3.18 4.83 -29.81
C VAL A 160 -4.13 3.63 -29.89
N TYR A 161 -4.75 3.42 -31.04
CA TYR A 161 -5.69 2.32 -31.31
C TYR A 161 -5.14 1.32 -32.31
N ASN A 162 -5.50 0.06 -32.13
CA ASN A 162 -5.33 -0.99 -33.13
C ASN A 162 -6.44 -0.84 -34.17
N ALA A 163 -6.07 -0.55 -35.43
CA ALA A 163 -7.04 -0.29 -36.49
C ALA A 163 -7.93 -1.51 -36.84
N ALA A 164 -7.46 -2.73 -36.61
CA ALA A 164 -8.21 -3.95 -36.92
C ALA A 164 -9.26 -4.27 -35.86
N THR A 165 -8.91 -4.14 -34.57
CA THR A 165 -9.83 -4.47 -33.47
C THR A 165 -10.65 -3.26 -33.01
N GLY A 166 -10.08 -2.06 -33.13
CA GLY A 166 -10.62 -0.80 -32.64
C GLY A 166 -10.46 -0.56 -31.15
N TYR A 167 -9.66 -1.38 -30.46
CA TYR A 167 -9.26 -1.18 -29.06
C TYR A 167 -7.96 -0.40 -28.96
N GLU A 168 -7.73 0.23 -27.82
CA GLU A 168 -6.46 0.86 -27.48
C GLU A 168 -5.31 -0.16 -27.49
N VAL A 169 -4.13 0.28 -27.91
CA VAL A 169 -2.91 -0.52 -27.84
C VAL A 169 -2.48 -0.60 -26.38
N GLN A 170 -2.15 -1.79 -25.90
CA GLN A 170 -1.58 -1.98 -24.57
C GLN A 170 -0.13 -1.53 -24.51
N GLU A 171 0.26 -0.93 -23.39
CA GLU A 171 1.64 -0.64 -23.03
C GLU A 171 1.88 -1.09 -21.59
N LEU A 172 2.90 -1.92 -21.37
CA LEU A 172 3.27 -2.35 -20.02
C LEU A 172 4.10 -1.25 -19.35
N ARG A 173 3.67 -0.79 -18.16
CA ARG A 173 4.30 0.33 -17.46
C ARG A 173 4.52 0.05 -15.97
N ASP A 174 5.61 0.58 -15.43
CA ASP A 174 5.87 0.69 -13.99
C ASP A 174 5.11 1.90 -13.43
N LEU A 175 4.15 1.65 -12.55
CA LEU A 175 3.17 2.67 -12.11
C LEU A 175 3.49 3.29 -10.75
N GLY A 176 4.40 2.69 -9.99
CA GLY A 176 4.81 3.19 -8.69
C GLY A 176 5.14 2.06 -7.72
N VAL A 177 5.42 2.42 -6.47
CA VAL A 177 5.74 1.46 -5.41
C VAL A 177 4.50 1.09 -4.60
N GLY A 178 4.35 -0.19 -4.23
CA GLY A 178 3.23 -0.66 -3.41
C GLY A 178 3.34 -0.28 -1.93
N ASN A 179 4.56 -0.03 -1.45
CA ASN A 179 4.85 0.34 -0.07
C ASN A 179 5.08 1.85 0.07
N PRO A 180 4.37 2.55 0.97
CA PRO A 180 4.54 3.99 1.14
C PRO A 180 5.94 4.31 1.66
N PRO A 181 6.75 5.07 0.91
CA PRO A 181 8.07 5.48 1.37
C PRO A 181 7.99 6.44 2.56
N THR A 182 6.91 7.22 2.67
CA THR A 182 6.73 8.20 3.76
C THR A 182 5.59 7.79 4.66
N GLN A 183 5.82 7.80 5.98
CA GLN A 183 4.81 7.60 7.01
C GLN A 183 4.97 8.69 8.07
N MET A 184 3.87 9.25 8.56
CA MET A 184 3.90 10.30 9.57
C MET A 184 2.77 10.11 10.58
N GLY A 185 3.03 10.51 11.83
CA GLY A 185 2.05 10.54 12.89
C GLY A 185 2.09 11.87 13.62
N LEU A 186 0.92 12.41 13.97
CA LEU A 186 0.79 13.61 14.80
C LEU A 186 -0.20 13.33 15.94
N GLY A 187 0.31 13.25 17.16
CA GLY A 187 -0.49 13.15 18.38
C GLY A 187 -0.56 14.49 19.11
N ASN A 188 -1.74 14.77 19.64
CA ASN A 188 -2.00 15.88 20.53
C ASN A 188 -2.67 15.35 21.79
N ASN A 189 -2.12 15.70 22.95
CA ASN A 189 -2.66 15.31 24.25
C ASN A 189 -2.90 16.55 25.10
N PHE A 190 -4.17 16.88 25.29
CA PHE A 190 -4.61 17.98 26.14
C PHE A 190 -5.05 17.42 27.48
N ARG A 191 -4.65 18.06 28.58
CA ARG A 191 -5.16 17.77 29.92
C ARG A 191 -5.68 19.06 30.52
N TYR A 192 -6.90 19.03 31.03
CA TYR A 192 -7.49 20.12 31.77
C TYR A 192 -8.13 19.59 33.05
N LYS A 193 -7.50 19.84 34.20
CA LYS A 193 -7.89 19.28 35.49
C LYS A 193 -8.10 17.75 35.39
N ARG A 194 -9.34 17.29 35.48
CA ARG A 194 -9.75 15.88 35.45
C ARG A 194 -10.04 15.36 34.04
N PHE A 195 -10.03 16.22 33.03
CA PHE A 195 -10.28 15.84 31.64
C PHE A 195 -8.96 15.62 30.90
N SER A 196 -8.94 14.64 30.02
CA SER A 196 -7.90 14.50 29.00
C SER A 196 -8.52 14.24 27.63
N LEU A 197 -7.99 14.89 26.61
CA LEU A 197 -8.34 14.71 25.21
C LEU A 197 -7.10 14.32 24.43
N THR A 198 -7.12 13.14 23.81
CA THR A 198 -6.06 12.68 22.88
C THR A 198 -6.62 12.70 21.47
N ILE A 199 -5.85 13.24 20.52
CA ILE A 199 -6.17 13.27 19.09
C ILE A 199 -4.93 12.79 18.33
N ASP A 200 -5.05 11.70 17.58
CA ASP A 200 -3.97 11.16 16.77
C ASP A 200 -4.35 11.16 15.28
N LEU A 201 -3.47 11.77 14.50
CA LEU A 201 -3.48 11.72 13.04
C LEU A 201 -2.40 10.76 12.55
N ASP A 202 -2.72 10.02 11.50
CA ASP A 202 -1.80 9.11 10.81
C ASP A 202 -1.87 9.38 9.31
N SER A 203 -0.72 9.37 8.64
CA SER A 203 -0.62 9.61 7.21
C SER A 203 0.46 8.76 6.55
N LYS A 204 0.21 8.41 5.29
CA LYS A 204 1.14 7.66 4.43
C LYS A 204 1.12 8.29 3.05
N PHE A 205 2.30 8.38 2.42
CA PHE A 205 2.47 9.03 1.13
C PHE A 205 3.49 8.33 0.23
N GLY A 206 3.29 8.46 -1.08
CA GLY A 206 4.24 8.10 -2.14
C GLY A 206 4.07 6.68 -2.68
N ALA A 207 2.97 5.99 -2.35
CA ALA A 207 2.68 4.66 -2.87
C ALA A 207 1.47 4.65 -3.79
N VAL A 208 1.35 3.54 -4.52
CA VAL A 208 0.21 3.22 -5.35
C VAL A 208 -0.38 1.87 -4.95
N GLY A 209 -1.67 1.73 -5.15
CA GLY A 209 -2.43 0.53 -4.85
C GLY A 209 -3.36 0.21 -6.01
N TYR A 210 -3.37 -1.05 -6.42
CA TYR A 210 -4.32 -1.54 -7.40
C TYR A 210 -5.63 -1.98 -6.74
N SER A 211 -6.79 -1.59 -7.27
CA SER A 211 -8.10 -2.04 -6.77
C SER A 211 -8.81 -2.96 -7.75
N ASN A 212 -8.82 -4.27 -7.45
CA ASN A 212 -9.61 -5.25 -8.20
C ASN A 212 -11.11 -4.95 -8.10
N LEU A 213 -11.60 -4.49 -6.95
CA LEU A 213 -13.01 -4.17 -6.74
C LEU A 213 -13.52 -3.19 -7.80
N ILE A 214 -12.78 -2.09 -8.01
CA ILE A 214 -13.18 -1.06 -8.98
C ILE A 214 -13.01 -1.56 -10.39
N GLN A 215 -11.96 -2.34 -10.68
CA GLN A 215 -11.81 -2.99 -11.98
C GLN A 215 -13.05 -3.83 -12.34
N TYR A 216 -13.46 -4.75 -11.46
CA TYR A 216 -14.60 -5.63 -11.72
C TYR A 216 -15.92 -4.86 -11.74
N ALA A 217 -16.09 -3.87 -10.85
CA ALA A 217 -17.25 -2.98 -10.90
C ALA A 217 -17.33 -2.24 -12.24
N THR A 218 -16.20 -1.82 -12.83
CA THR A 218 -16.17 -1.23 -14.18
C THR A 218 -16.50 -2.25 -15.25
N ARG A 219 -15.95 -3.47 -15.19
CA ARG A 219 -16.28 -4.53 -16.15
C ARG A 219 -17.77 -4.88 -16.18
N PHE A 220 -18.44 -4.76 -15.03
CA PHE A 220 -19.86 -5.06 -14.87
C PHE A 220 -20.78 -3.83 -15.00
N GLY A 221 -20.26 -2.66 -15.39
CA GLY A 221 -21.09 -1.48 -15.61
C GLY A 221 -21.61 -0.81 -14.33
N HIS A 222 -20.96 -1.03 -13.18
CA HIS A 222 -21.34 -0.46 -11.88
C HIS A 222 -20.59 0.81 -11.50
N THR A 223 -19.70 1.32 -12.38
CA THR A 223 -18.93 2.54 -12.12
C THR A 223 -19.33 3.69 -13.06
N PRO A 224 -19.20 4.96 -12.63
CA PRO A 224 -19.44 6.12 -13.48
C PRO A 224 -18.67 6.12 -14.80
N ALA A 225 -17.48 5.48 -14.84
CA ALA A 225 -16.67 5.33 -16.04
C ALA A 225 -17.38 4.60 -17.19
N THR A 226 -18.46 3.87 -16.91
CA THR A 226 -19.25 3.11 -17.91
C THR A 226 -20.52 3.81 -18.36
N LEU A 227 -20.77 5.05 -17.92
CA LEU A 227 -21.91 5.85 -18.37
C LEU A 227 -21.79 6.31 -19.83
N PRO A 228 -20.61 6.71 -20.36
CA PRO A 228 -20.51 7.17 -21.73
C PRO A 228 -20.97 6.12 -22.75
N GLY A 229 -21.80 6.55 -23.69
CA GLY A 229 -22.31 5.74 -24.79
C GLY A 229 -23.59 4.95 -24.52
N ARG A 230 -24.07 4.86 -23.28
CA ARG A 230 -25.26 4.05 -22.94
C ARG A 230 -26.53 4.36 -23.75
N GLU A 231 -26.68 5.61 -24.20
CA GLU A 231 -27.85 6.05 -24.98
C GLU A 231 -27.61 6.07 -26.50
N GLY A 232 -26.39 6.37 -26.95
CA GLY A 232 -26.10 6.66 -28.37
C GLY A 232 -24.89 5.95 -28.97
N GLY A 233 -24.28 5.02 -28.24
CA GLY A 233 -22.99 4.42 -28.59
C GLY A 233 -21.80 5.30 -28.18
N LEU A 234 -20.61 4.71 -28.16
CA LEU A 234 -19.37 5.38 -27.75
C LEU A 234 -18.48 5.62 -28.96
N THR A 235 -18.28 6.88 -29.33
CA THR A 235 -17.27 7.24 -30.33
C THR A 235 -15.92 7.39 -29.66
N VAL A 236 -14.95 6.57 -30.05
CA VAL A 236 -13.54 6.68 -29.64
C VAL A 236 -12.73 7.33 -30.75
N THR A 237 -11.81 8.22 -30.37
CA THR A 237 -10.93 8.93 -31.29
C THR A 237 -9.48 8.90 -30.79
N GLY A 238 -8.54 8.91 -31.74
CA GLY A 238 -7.12 8.95 -31.45
C GLY A 238 -6.28 8.77 -32.71
N VAL A 239 -5.18 8.05 -32.59
CA VAL A 239 -4.29 7.72 -33.71
C VAL A 239 -4.05 6.22 -33.79
N THR A 240 -3.66 5.72 -34.94
CA THR A 240 -3.15 4.35 -35.10
C THR A 240 -1.67 4.28 -34.69
N ALA A 241 -1.09 3.08 -34.64
CA ALA A 241 0.33 2.90 -34.33
C ALA A 241 1.28 3.61 -35.31
N THR A 242 0.82 3.93 -36.53
CA THR A 242 1.57 4.71 -37.54
C THR A 242 1.35 6.22 -37.43
N GLY A 243 0.52 6.69 -36.49
CA GLY A 243 0.20 8.10 -36.29
C GLY A 243 -0.97 8.61 -37.15
N ALA A 244 -1.59 7.78 -38.00
CA ALA A 244 -2.75 8.19 -38.78
C ALA A 244 -3.99 8.37 -37.87
N PRO A 245 -4.86 9.39 -38.09
CA PRO A 245 -6.09 9.58 -37.33
C PRO A 245 -6.97 8.34 -37.30
N PHE A 246 -7.58 8.07 -36.15
CA PHE A 246 -8.47 6.94 -35.92
C PHE A 246 -9.77 7.41 -35.25
N THR A 247 -10.90 6.93 -35.77
CA THR A 247 -12.23 7.12 -35.17
C THR A 247 -13.04 5.85 -35.32
N LYS A 248 -13.70 5.39 -34.26
CA LYS A 248 -14.64 4.25 -34.29
C LYS A 248 -15.84 4.52 -33.40
N LEU A 249 -17.03 4.21 -33.89
CA LEU A 249 -18.25 4.16 -33.08
C LEU A 249 -18.45 2.72 -32.58
N TRP A 250 -18.49 2.54 -31.27
CA TRP A 250 -19.00 1.34 -30.62
C TRP A 250 -20.51 1.48 -30.45
N PRO A 251 -21.34 0.64 -31.09
CA PRO A 251 -22.78 0.70 -30.92
C PRO A 251 -23.17 0.29 -29.50
N VAL A 252 -24.36 0.70 -29.05
CA VAL A 252 -24.85 0.43 -27.68
C VAL A 252 -24.78 -1.06 -27.31
N VAL A 253 -25.07 -1.94 -28.27
CA VAL A 253 -25.06 -3.41 -28.08
C VAL A 253 -23.67 -3.98 -27.76
N ASP A 254 -22.59 -3.29 -28.13
CA ASP A 254 -21.21 -3.76 -27.91
C ASP A 254 -20.53 -3.06 -26.71
N LEU A 255 -21.23 -2.17 -26.00
CA LEU A 255 -20.62 -1.40 -24.91
C LEU A 255 -20.25 -2.25 -23.71
N ASP A 256 -21.00 -3.30 -23.43
CA ASP A 256 -20.65 -4.27 -22.39
C ASP A 256 -19.29 -4.91 -22.68
N THR A 257 -19.07 -5.29 -23.94
CA THR A 257 -17.84 -5.91 -24.43
C THR A 257 -16.70 -4.89 -24.40
N TYR A 258 -16.96 -3.65 -24.81
CA TYR A 258 -15.98 -2.57 -24.71
C TYR A 258 -15.52 -2.30 -23.27
N TYR A 259 -16.45 -2.10 -22.34
CA TYR A 259 -16.10 -1.80 -20.94
C TYR A 259 -15.55 -3.03 -20.19
N ASN A 260 -15.98 -4.23 -20.54
CA ASN A 260 -15.35 -5.46 -20.04
C ASN A 260 -13.89 -5.56 -20.50
N ASN A 261 -13.60 -5.24 -21.77
CA ASN A 261 -12.22 -5.14 -22.27
C ASN A 261 -11.45 -4.00 -21.59
N PHE A 262 -12.05 -2.82 -21.43
CA PHE A 262 -11.42 -1.69 -20.75
C PHE A 262 -10.93 -2.09 -19.35
N GLY A 263 -11.76 -2.83 -18.61
CA GLY A 263 -11.41 -3.32 -17.29
C GLY A 263 -10.33 -4.40 -17.31
N SER A 264 -10.40 -5.37 -18.22
CA SER A 264 -9.50 -6.53 -18.24
C SER A 264 -8.14 -6.26 -18.91
N ALA A 265 -8.13 -5.49 -20.01
CA ALA A 265 -6.97 -5.24 -20.84
C ALA A 265 -6.06 -4.13 -20.29
N TYR A 266 -6.61 -3.19 -19.52
CA TYR A 266 -5.86 -2.03 -19.02
C TYR A 266 -5.94 -1.88 -17.50
N PRO A 267 -5.52 -2.89 -16.72
CA PRO A 267 -5.64 -2.87 -15.27
C PRO A 267 -4.89 -1.71 -14.61
N GLY A 268 -3.91 -1.09 -15.28
CA GLY A 268 -3.22 0.10 -14.81
C GLY A 268 -4.13 1.33 -14.62
N GLN A 269 -5.33 1.35 -15.22
CA GLN A 269 -6.35 2.37 -14.97
C GLN A 269 -6.86 2.34 -13.53
N PHE A 270 -6.81 1.18 -12.88
CA PHE A 270 -7.30 0.94 -11.52
C PHE A 270 -6.17 0.91 -10.48
N VAL A 271 -5.01 1.47 -10.85
CA VAL A 271 -3.92 1.78 -9.93
C VAL A 271 -4.08 3.23 -9.50
N TYR A 272 -4.20 3.42 -8.19
CA TYR A 272 -4.48 4.70 -7.55
C TYR A 272 -3.35 5.06 -6.60
N SER A 273 -3.12 6.35 -6.35
CA SER A 273 -2.30 6.76 -5.21
C SER A 273 -2.92 6.23 -3.91
N THR A 274 -2.10 5.82 -2.94
CA THR A 274 -2.56 5.42 -1.60
C THR A 274 -2.34 6.51 -0.56
N ASP A 275 -2.13 7.74 -1.01
CA ASP A 275 -1.82 8.87 -0.14
C ASP A 275 -3.04 9.25 0.71
N PHE A 276 -2.82 9.41 2.03
CA PHE A 276 -3.89 9.80 2.93
C PHE A 276 -3.42 10.54 4.19
N VAL A 277 -4.36 11.24 4.81
CA VAL A 277 -4.30 11.66 6.23
C VAL A 277 -5.59 11.23 6.91
N LYS A 278 -5.50 10.53 8.03
CA LYS A 278 -6.64 10.03 8.79
C LYS A 278 -6.64 10.51 10.24
N LEU A 279 -7.83 10.82 10.76
CA LEU A 279 -8.10 10.89 12.19
C LEU A 279 -8.18 9.46 12.73
N ARG A 280 -7.01 8.93 13.11
CA ARG A 280 -6.83 7.54 13.52
C ARG A 280 -7.49 7.26 14.86
N ARG A 281 -7.34 8.19 15.82
CA ARG A 281 -7.87 8.02 17.18
C ARG A 281 -8.27 9.36 17.79
N ALA A 282 -9.39 9.36 18.50
CA ALA A 282 -9.73 10.43 19.43
C ALA A 282 -10.24 9.82 20.75
N VAL A 283 -9.70 10.27 21.88
CA VAL A 283 -10.08 9.76 23.21
C VAL A 283 -10.38 10.92 24.13
N LEU A 284 -11.62 11.01 24.60
CA LEU A 284 -12.00 11.91 25.69
C LEU A 284 -12.15 11.08 26.96
N ARG A 285 -11.43 11.43 28.03
CA ARG A 285 -11.49 10.77 29.33
C ARG A 285 -11.74 11.79 30.43
N TYR A 286 -12.50 11.36 31.44
CA TYR A 286 -12.72 12.09 32.69
C TYR A 286 -12.34 11.22 33.89
N ASN A 287 -11.44 11.73 34.73
CA ASN A 287 -11.00 11.10 35.97
C ASN A 287 -11.95 11.46 37.13
N LEU A 288 -12.72 10.46 37.58
CA LEU A 288 -13.75 10.62 38.60
C LEU A 288 -13.12 10.94 39.97
N PRO A 289 -13.70 11.86 40.77
CA PRO A 289 -13.29 12.06 42.15
C PRO A 289 -13.59 10.81 42.99
N THR A 290 -12.54 10.13 43.46
CA THR A 290 -12.65 8.90 44.27
C THR A 290 -13.21 9.16 45.67
N ASN A 291 -13.18 10.42 46.14
CA ASN A 291 -13.79 10.81 47.41
C ASN A 291 -15.29 10.49 47.48
N ALA A 292 -16.01 10.59 46.37
CA ALA A 292 -17.44 10.24 46.30
C ALA A 292 -17.69 8.72 46.18
N LEU A 293 -16.64 7.93 45.90
CA LEU A 293 -16.71 6.49 45.64
C LEU A 293 -16.04 5.65 46.75
N LYS A 294 -15.74 6.26 47.90
CA LYS A 294 -15.07 5.59 49.03
C LYS A 294 -15.81 4.34 49.52
N PHE A 295 -17.16 4.33 49.46
CA PHE A 295 -17.98 3.18 49.87
C PHE A 295 -17.70 1.93 49.04
N MET A 296 -17.22 2.09 47.80
CA MET A 296 -16.88 0.98 46.90
C MET A 296 -15.41 0.53 47.02
N ARG A 297 -14.62 1.13 47.93
CA ARG A 297 -13.16 0.91 48.05
C ARG A 297 -12.39 1.13 46.74
N VAL A 298 -12.83 2.10 45.92
CA VAL A 298 -12.19 2.41 44.63
C VAL A 298 -11.05 3.42 44.83
N GLN A 299 -9.83 3.05 44.41
CA GLN A 299 -8.62 3.89 44.43
C GLN A 299 -8.52 4.82 43.21
N GLN A 300 -9.00 4.38 42.05
CA GLN A 300 -8.99 5.16 40.81
C GLN A 300 -10.21 4.82 39.98
N ALA A 301 -10.87 5.83 39.42
CA ALA A 301 -11.98 5.65 38.51
C ALA A 301 -11.88 6.63 37.34
N SER A 302 -12.13 6.15 36.12
CA SER A 302 -12.26 7.01 34.95
C SER A 302 -13.30 6.48 33.98
N ILE A 303 -13.97 7.41 33.32
CA ILE A 303 -14.85 7.12 32.19
C ILE A 303 -14.25 7.75 30.94
N GLY A 304 -14.46 7.14 29.78
CA GLY A 304 -14.02 7.72 28.53
C GLY A 304 -14.79 7.22 27.32
N VAL A 305 -14.72 8.03 26.26
CA VAL A 305 -15.19 7.70 24.92
C VAL A 305 -13.96 7.60 24.02
N THR A 306 -13.85 6.51 23.28
CA THR A 306 -12.76 6.24 22.35
C THR A 306 -13.33 6.06 20.96
N GLY A 307 -12.84 6.85 20.01
CA GLY A 307 -13.09 6.69 18.59
C GLY A 307 -11.84 6.20 17.87
N LEU A 308 -11.98 5.24 16.97
CA LEU A 308 -10.92 4.70 16.11
C LEU A 308 -11.35 4.78 14.63
N ASN A 309 -10.40 5.10 13.75
CA ASN A 309 -10.62 5.30 12.31
C ASN A 309 -11.81 6.24 12.03
N LEU A 310 -11.79 7.41 12.67
CA LEU A 310 -12.94 8.31 12.68
C LEU A 310 -13.17 8.98 11.33
N ALA A 311 -12.12 9.46 10.68
CA ALA A 311 -12.28 10.18 9.42
C ALA A 311 -11.04 10.09 8.55
N ILE A 312 -11.25 10.15 7.23
CA ILE A 312 -10.20 10.41 6.24
C ILE A 312 -10.25 11.91 5.95
N LEU A 313 -9.22 12.62 6.39
CA LEU A 313 -9.11 14.07 6.27
C LEU A 313 -8.56 14.48 4.90
N TYR A 314 -7.69 13.64 4.34
CA TYR A 314 -7.13 13.78 3.00
C TYR A 314 -7.00 12.41 2.35
N GLN A 315 -7.27 12.35 1.06
CA GLN A 315 -6.98 11.22 0.18
C GLN A 315 -6.95 11.71 -1.27
N ASP A 316 -6.27 10.97 -2.15
CA ASP A 316 -6.25 11.28 -3.58
C ASP A 316 -7.67 11.36 -4.19
N LYS A 317 -7.84 12.25 -5.18
CA LYS A 317 -9.13 12.52 -5.81
C LYS A 317 -9.70 11.27 -6.48
N ARG A 318 -8.89 10.49 -7.20
CA ARG A 318 -9.36 9.30 -7.91
C ARG A 318 -9.76 8.19 -6.95
N VAL A 319 -9.04 8.05 -5.83
CA VAL A 319 -9.40 7.15 -4.72
C VAL A 319 -10.75 7.55 -4.11
N LYS A 320 -10.92 8.85 -3.83
CA LYS A 320 -12.17 9.38 -3.27
C LYS A 320 -13.35 9.14 -4.20
N GLU A 321 -13.20 9.42 -5.48
CA GLU A 321 -14.22 9.19 -6.51
C GLU A 321 -14.55 7.71 -6.70
N ALA A 322 -13.55 6.84 -6.54
CA ALA A 322 -13.74 5.39 -6.53
C ALA A 322 -14.44 4.88 -5.26
N GLY A 323 -14.58 5.69 -4.21
CA GLY A 323 -15.23 5.30 -2.97
C GLY A 323 -14.46 4.26 -2.16
N ILE A 324 -13.14 4.16 -2.38
CA ILE A 324 -12.27 3.19 -1.70
C ILE A 324 -11.53 3.85 -0.54
N ASP A 325 -11.22 3.06 0.48
CA ASP A 325 -10.28 3.47 1.52
C ASP A 325 -8.84 3.32 0.98
N PRO A 326 -7.97 4.35 1.08
CA PRO A 326 -6.60 4.35 0.56
C PRO A 326 -5.64 3.38 1.29
N GLU A 327 -6.05 2.78 2.41
CA GLU A 327 -5.31 1.71 3.07
C GLU A 327 -5.52 0.37 2.36
N ILE A 328 -4.93 0.30 1.17
CA ILE A 328 -5.04 -0.74 0.16
C ILE A 328 -3.89 -1.74 0.34
N GLN A 329 -4.13 -2.84 1.04
CA GLN A 329 -3.16 -3.93 1.15
C GLN A 329 -3.83 -5.28 1.41
N GLU A 330 -3.71 -6.21 0.46
CA GLU A 330 -4.33 -7.53 0.47
C GLU A 330 -3.45 -8.63 1.08
N THR A 331 -2.13 -8.50 0.95
CA THR A 331 -1.17 -9.52 1.39
C THR A 331 -0.31 -9.05 2.54
N THR A 332 0.13 -9.98 3.39
CA THR A 332 1.18 -9.77 4.40
C THR A 332 2.56 -10.22 3.89
N GLY A 333 2.62 -10.78 2.68
CA GLY A 333 3.86 -11.24 2.03
C GLY A 333 4.57 -10.15 1.23
N ASN A 334 5.55 -10.55 0.42
CA ASN A 334 6.44 -9.61 -0.27
C ASN A 334 5.80 -8.82 -1.42
N ALA A 335 4.68 -9.29 -1.98
CA ALA A 335 3.99 -8.69 -3.13
C ALA A 335 3.01 -7.57 -2.72
N GLN A 336 3.52 -6.50 -2.10
CA GLN A 336 2.70 -5.38 -1.64
C GLN A 336 2.27 -4.45 -2.79
N GLY A 337 1.11 -3.80 -2.69
CA GLY A 337 0.55 -2.92 -3.74
C GLY A 337 -0.71 -3.45 -4.46
N SER A 338 -1.34 -4.50 -3.95
CA SER A 338 -2.63 -5.03 -4.44
C SER A 338 -3.73 -4.91 -3.38
N GLN A 339 -4.93 -4.55 -3.81
CA GLN A 339 -6.20 -4.76 -3.11
C GLN A 339 -6.99 -5.88 -3.80
N GLY A 340 -7.30 -6.91 -3.04
CA GLY A 340 -8.40 -7.81 -3.34
C GLY A 340 -9.73 -7.16 -2.96
N VAL A 341 -10.83 -7.87 -3.20
CA VAL A 341 -12.13 -7.48 -2.66
C VAL A 341 -12.09 -7.62 -1.14
N MET A 342 -12.01 -6.48 -0.44
CA MET A 342 -11.97 -6.45 1.02
C MET A 342 -13.26 -5.83 1.59
N ALA A 343 -13.64 -6.27 2.79
CA ALA A 343 -14.71 -5.61 3.53
C ALA A 343 -14.36 -4.13 3.79
N PRO A 344 -15.33 -3.21 3.71
CA PRO A 344 -15.10 -1.81 4.04
C PRO A 344 -14.50 -1.65 5.44
N ARG A 345 -13.56 -0.71 5.58
CA ARG A 345 -13.00 -0.36 6.89
C ARG A 345 -14.07 0.26 7.78
N THR A 346 -14.05 -0.06 9.07
CA THR A 346 -15.05 0.43 10.03
C THR A 346 -14.56 1.64 10.81
N ARG A 347 -15.48 2.56 11.07
CA ARG A 347 -15.38 3.59 12.11
C ARG A 347 -15.89 2.98 13.42
N ASN A 348 -15.06 2.96 14.46
CA ASN A 348 -15.43 2.38 15.75
C ASN A 348 -15.53 3.46 16.82
N VAL A 349 -16.59 3.43 17.62
CA VAL A 349 -16.77 4.30 18.80
C VAL A 349 -17.15 3.40 19.98
N GLY A 350 -16.42 3.54 21.08
CA GLY A 350 -16.61 2.73 22.28
C GLY A 350 -16.56 3.58 23.54
N PHE A 351 -17.24 3.07 24.58
CA PHE A 351 -17.21 3.63 25.93
C PHE A 351 -16.35 2.74 26.82
N ASN A 352 -15.59 3.36 27.71
CA ASN A 352 -14.75 2.64 28.66
C ASN A 352 -15.00 3.17 30.08
N LEU A 353 -15.16 2.24 31.02
CA LEU A 353 -15.10 2.50 32.46
C LEU A 353 -13.90 1.73 33.00
N ASN A 354 -13.00 2.43 33.67
CA ASN A 354 -11.87 1.83 34.36
C ASN A 354 -12.00 2.08 35.86
N LEU A 355 -11.96 1.00 36.64
CA LEU A 355 -11.98 1.01 38.10
C LEU A 355 -10.77 0.24 38.62
N ARG A 356 -10.06 0.84 39.57
CA ARG A 356 -8.97 0.21 40.33
C ARG A 356 -9.35 0.22 41.81
N PHE A 357 -9.25 -0.94 42.46
CA PHE A 357 -9.59 -1.15 43.87
C PHE A 357 -8.35 -1.16 44.76
#